data_AF-A0A1V5WRH3-F1
#
_entry.id   AF-A0A1V5WRH3-F1
#
_cell.length_a   1.000
_cell.length_b   1.000
_cell.length_c   1.000
_cell.angle_alpha   90.00
_cell.angle_beta   90.00
_cell.angle_gamma   90.00
#
_symmetry.space_group_name_H-M   'P 1'
#
loop_
_entity.id
_entity.type
_entity.pdbx_description
1 polymer ?
#
loop_
_entity_poly.entity_id
_entity_poly.type
_entity_poly.pdbx_seq_one_letter_code
_entity_poly.pdbx_strand_id
1 'polypeptide(L)'
;MKSLIRSIIVESIEKSGYPVPVGFDILEPPKKEFGDYATNVAILISKSCGRTPQSCAKEIISNIDSKVIKKAEIAGPGFINIFLTKEIILSKFLEIISHKNSYGGSNVGSGKTVNVEYISANPTGPVHIGNARGGPIGEAISNLLHFCGYKVRRSFYVNDIGGQINKLAESFYYWYLLEIGKDAIFPDGGYPGDYVKEAAVRVSRKHKNKLDKISEKDDFIDFFKNYGVKEMIDLIQKDALLLGIKYDEFIYQSKLEEDKNTEEVIEILKDRGATIDREGALWFRYEGESKNDGDNVLRKSDGCGTYTYFADDIACHKYKHDQGADLMIDIWGANHHGHVSRMKAAMQSIGIDSDRLKIILYQNVRVKNGEEIIKMSKREGNFILLSDVIKYGVGADAFKYYVLAQNNNTPIDFDVELAKDKSDKNPVYYIQYAHARICSLLKKSLQKEDSYFKADLEKLKSEEELSLIKELIKFPDVVEQASNDFQMQIFAGYVYNLASLFHEFYNKHQIISGDSELERSRLMLCYATKIVIRNTLSIMDITSPEKM
;
A
#
# COMPACT_ATOMS: atom_id res chain seq x y z
N MET A 1 -10.87 -17.87 8.11
CA MET A 1 -12.02 -18.58 8.73
C MET A 1 -13.34 -18.21 8.05
N LYS A 2 -13.51 -16.96 7.60
CA LYS A 2 -14.76 -16.44 7.03
C LYS A 2 -15.28 -17.27 5.84
N SER A 3 -14.41 -17.70 4.94
CA SER A 3 -14.80 -18.54 3.78
C SER A 3 -15.42 -19.89 4.17
N LEU A 4 -14.88 -20.56 5.21
CA LEU A 4 -15.44 -21.81 5.74
C LEU A 4 -16.83 -21.58 6.36
N ILE A 5 -16.97 -20.53 7.17
CA ILE A 5 -18.26 -20.16 7.77
C ILE A 5 -19.27 -19.79 6.68
N ARG A 6 -18.86 -19.00 5.70
CA ARG A 6 -19.70 -18.60 4.57
C ARG A 6 -20.25 -19.84 3.85
N SER A 7 -19.42 -20.84 3.59
CA SER A 7 -19.84 -22.09 2.94
C SER A 7 -20.90 -22.84 3.75
N ILE A 8 -20.73 -22.94 5.08
CA ILE A 8 -21.71 -23.57 5.98
C ILE A 8 -23.04 -22.80 5.97
N ILE A 9 -22.98 -21.46 5.99
CA ILE A 9 -24.16 -20.61 5.96
C ILE A 9 -24.89 -20.72 4.62
N VAL A 10 -24.16 -20.78 3.49
CA VAL A 10 -24.73 -21.01 2.16
C VAL A 10 -25.50 -22.34 2.12
N GLU A 11 -24.90 -23.43 2.59
CA GLU A 11 -25.54 -24.75 2.62
C GLU A 11 -26.83 -24.73 3.48
N SER A 12 -26.78 -24.05 4.63
CA SER A 12 -27.93 -23.86 5.52
C SER A 12 -29.05 -23.03 4.86
N ILE A 13 -28.71 -22.00 4.09
CA ILE A 13 -29.65 -21.17 3.32
C ILE A 13 -30.35 -22.02 2.26
N GLU A 14 -29.59 -22.81 1.51
CA GLU A 14 -30.11 -23.69 0.46
C GLU A 14 -31.05 -24.76 1.04
N LYS A 15 -30.67 -25.39 2.15
CA LYS A 15 -31.53 -26.33 2.91
C LYS A 15 -32.82 -25.68 3.41
N SER A 16 -32.78 -24.39 3.70
CA SER A 16 -33.94 -23.60 4.10
C SER A 16 -34.84 -23.16 2.92
N GLY A 17 -34.49 -23.54 1.69
CA GLY A 17 -35.26 -23.19 0.49
C GLY A 17 -35.16 -21.70 0.10
N TYR A 18 -34.14 -20.99 0.60
CA TYR A 18 -33.93 -19.58 0.26
C TYR A 18 -32.88 -19.42 -0.85
N PRO A 19 -33.03 -18.41 -1.72
CA PRO A 19 -31.93 -18.01 -2.59
C PRO A 19 -30.81 -17.37 -1.77
N VAL A 20 -29.56 -17.65 -2.14
CA VAL A 20 -28.38 -17.00 -1.55
C VAL A 20 -28.39 -15.53 -1.94
N PRO A 21 -28.51 -14.58 -0.99
CA PRO A 21 -28.59 -13.17 -1.34
C PRO A 21 -27.22 -12.63 -1.79
N VAL A 22 -27.23 -11.68 -2.70
CA VAL A 22 -26.01 -10.93 -3.04
C VAL A 22 -25.65 -10.01 -1.88
N GLY A 23 -24.36 -9.94 -1.53
CA GLY A 23 -23.84 -8.96 -0.57
C GLY A 23 -24.06 -9.29 0.91
N PHE A 24 -24.40 -10.54 1.27
CA PHE A 24 -24.28 -10.94 2.68
C PHE A 24 -22.82 -11.12 3.06
N ASP A 25 -22.52 -10.92 4.34
CA ASP A 25 -21.15 -11.01 4.83
C ASP A 25 -21.02 -11.78 6.14
N ILE A 26 -19.80 -12.24 6.39
CA ILE A 26 -19.35 -12.82 7.65
C ILE A 26 -18.45 -11.77 8.33
N LEU A 27 -19.00 -11.14 9.35
CA LEU A 27 -18.43 -9.99 10.04
C LEU A 27 -17.85 -10.39 11.40
N GLU A 28 -17.00 -9.53 11.94
CA GLU A 28 -16.66 -9.60 13.37
C GLU A 28 -17.74 -8.90 14.19
N PRO A 29 -18.21 -9.52 15.29
CA PRO A 29 -19.17 -8.87 16.16
C PRO A 29 -18.50 -7.73 16.95
N PRO A 30 -19.25 -6.68 17.33
CA PRO A 30 -18.70 -5.53 18.05
C PRO A 30 -18.24 -5.86 19.48
N LYS A 31 -18.64 -7.01 20.01
CA LYS A 31 -18.25 -7.49 21.34
C LYS A 31 -18.01 -9.00 21.32
N LYS A 32 -17.03 -9.45 22.10
CA LYS A 32 -16.69 -10.88 22.25
C LYS A 32 -17.87 -11.72 22.77
N GLU A 33 -18.75 -11.13 23.58
CA GLU A 33 -19.94 -11.80 24.13
C GLU A 33 -20.97 -12.17 23.03
N PHE A 34 -20.90 -11.52 21.87
CA PHE A 34 -21.76 -11.78 20.72
C PHE A 34 -21.20 -12.88 19.79
N GLY A 35 -20.16 -13.59 20.21
CA GLY A 35 -19.60 -14.71 19.46
C GLY A 35 -18.28 -14.38 18.75
N ASP A 36 -17.87 -15.30 17.89
CA ASP A 36 -16.61 -15.20 17.13
C ASP A 36 -16.83 -14.50 15.79
N TYR A 37 -17.99 -14.72 15.17
CA TYR A 37 -18.42 -14.12 13.91
C TYR A 37 -19.90 -13.77 13.95
N ALA A 38 -20.36 -12.93 13.04
CA ALA A 38 -21.77 -12.63 12.84
C ALA A 38 -22.09 -12.55 11.35
N THR A 39 -23.36 -12.75 10.97
CA THR A 39 -23.81 -12.53 9.60
C THR A 39 -25.14 -11.80 9.53
N ASN A 40 -25.28 -10.93 8.52
CA ASN A 40 -26.49 -10.16 8.22
C ASN A 40 -27.45 -10.90 7.25
N VAL A 41 -27.15 -12.15 6.89
CA VAL A 41 -27.79 -12.84 5.76
C VAL A 41 -29.30 -12.96 5.88
N ALA A 42 -29.82 -13.18 7.09
CA ALA A 42 -31.26 -13.30 7.33
C ALA A 42 -32.01 -11.98 7.08
N ILE A 43 -31.36 -10.83 7.30
CA ILE A 43 -31.93 -9.51 7.00
C ILE A 43 -32.06 -9.34 5.48
N LEU A 44 -31.06 -9.79 4.72
CA LEU A 44 -31.10 -9.68 3.25
C LEU A 44 -32.14 -10.62 2.64
N ILE A 45 -32.21 -11.87 3.12
CA ILE A 45 -33.23 -12.85 2.67
C ILE A 45 -34.64 -12.34 2.98
N SER A 46 -34.86 -11.76 4.17
CA SER A 46 -36.19 -11.27 4.57
C SER A 46 -36.80 -10.27 3.59
N LYS A 47 -35.95 -9.44 2.96
CA LYS A 47 -36.35 -8.44 1.97
C LYS A 47 -36.82 -9.08 0.66
N SER A 48 -36.24 -10.21 0.25
CA SER A 48 -36.58 -10.88 -1.01
C SER A 48 -37.77 -11.83 -0.86
N CYS A 49 -37.98 -12.43 0.32
CA CYS A 49 -39.04 -13.43 0.53
C CYS A 49 -40.27 -12.90 1.30
N GLY A 50 -40.29 -11.62 1.70
CA GLY A 50 -41.44 -11.01 2.39
C GLY A 50 -41.71 -11.56 3.79
N ARG A 51 -40.71 -12.20 4.42
CA ARG A 51 -40.77 -12.73 5.79
C ARG A 51 -40.05 -11.80 6.76
N THR A 52 -40.15 -12.06 8.06
CA THR A 52 -39.37 -11.30 9.06
C THR A 52 -37.91 -11.80 9.11
N PRO A 53 -36.92 -10.93 9.34
CA PRO A 53 -35.53 -11.34 9.52
C PRO A 53 -35.35 -12.42 10.60
N GLN A 54 -36.09 -12.30 11.71
CA GLN A 54 -36.06 -13.27 12.80
C GLN A 54 -36.57 -14.65 12.37
N SER A 55 -37.65 -14.71 11.56
CA SER A 55 -38.13 -15.98 11.02
C SER A 55 -37.11 -16.62 10.10
N CYS A 56 -36.48 -15.85 9.22
CA CYS A 56 -35.46 -16.35 8.30
C CYS A 56 -34.24 -16.86 9.09
N ALA A 57 -33.79 -16.10 10.10
CA ALA A 57 -32.66 -16.47 10.94
C ALA A 57 -32.91 -17.78 11.71
N LYS A 58 -34.10 -17.98 12.26
CA LYS A 58 -34.47 -19.24 12.95
C LYS A 58 -34.34 -20.45 12.03
N GLU A 59 -34.85 -20.34 10.81
CA GLU A 59 -34.87 -21.42 9.83
C GLU A 59 -33.46 -21.75 9.34
N ILE A 60 -32.65 -20.73 9.03
CA ILE A 60 -31.23 -20.87 8.70
C ILE A 60 -30.51 -21.58 9.86
N ILE A 61 -30.60 -21.06 11.09
CA ILE A 61 -29.95 -21.65 12.27
C ILE A 61 -30.35 -23.12 12.46
N SER A 62 -31.64 -23.46 12.29
CA SER A 62 -32.12 -24.84 12.43
C SER A 62 -31.55 -25.81 11.39
N ASN A 63 -31.10 -25.30 10.25
CA ASN A 63 -30.49 -26.06 9.16
C ASN A 63 -28.95 -26.02 9.16
N ILE A 64 -28.32 -25.40 10.18
CA ILE A 64 -26.87 -25.47 10.37
C ILE A 64 -26.52 -26.87 10.89
N ASP A 65 -25.91 -27.68 10.05
CA ASP A 65 -25.31 -28.96 10.41
C ASP A 65 -23.79 -28.86 10.28
N SER A 66 -23.09 -28.64 11.40
CA SER A 66 -21.65 -28.40 11.37
C SER A 66 -20.93 -28.76 12.67
N LYS A 67 -19.74 -29.36 12.54
CA LYS A 67 -18.79 -29.55 13.65
C LYS A 67 -17.94 -28.30 13.94
N VAL A 68 -18.06 -27.27 13.10
CA VAL A 68 -17.32 -26.01 13.21
C VAL A 68 -18.05 -25.01 14.10
N ILE A 69 -19.38 -24.99 14.03
CA ILE A 69 -20.24 -24.05 14.77
C ILE A 69 -20.76 -24.74 16.02
N LYS A 70 -20.33 -24.28 17.20
CA LYS A 70 -20.81 -24.76 18.50
C LYS A 70 -22.26 -24.36 18.74
N LYS A 71 -22.58 -23.10 18.43
CA LYS A 71 -23.94 -22.55 18.48
C LYS A 71 -24.06 -21.33 17.59
N ALA A 72 -25.27 -21.07 17.11
CA ALA A 72 -25.62 -19.84 16.43
C ALA A 72 -26.85 -19.22 17.08
N GLU A 73 -26.86 -17.91 17.30
CA GLU A 73 -27.90 -17.19 18.05
C GLU A 73 -28.37 -15.96 17.29
N ILE A 74 -29.66 -15.64 17.40
CA ILE A 74 -30.24 -14.46 16.74
C ILE A 74 -29.95 -13.23 17.59
N ALA A 75 -29.47 -12.17 16.97
CA ALA A 75 -29.18 -10.90 17.61
C ALA A 75 -29.87 -9.71 16.92
N GLY A 76 -30.41 -8.81 17.74
CA GLY A 76 -31.00 -7.54 17.32
C GLY A 76 -32.01 -7.68 16.16
N PRO A 77 -31.82 -6.96 15.05
CA PRO A 77 -32.78 -6.93 13.93
C PRO A 77 -32.79 -8.19 13.06
N GLY A 78 -32.02 -9.24 13.41
CA GLY A 78 -31.91 -10.47 12.61
C GLY A 78 -30.49 -10.83 12.19
N PHE A 79 -29.47 -10.36 12.92
CA PHE A 79 -28.12 -10.92 12.76
C PHE A 79 -28.07 -12.34 13.33
N ILE A 80 -27.20 -13.17 12.77
CA ILE A 80 -26.88 -14.49 13.30
C ILE A 80 -25.47 -14.42 13.87
N ASN A 81 -25.35 -14.45 15.19
CA ASN A 81 -24.10 -14.57 15.93
C ASN A 81 -23.63 -16.02 15.92
N ILE A 82 -22.35 -16.25 15.67
CA ILE A 82 -21.76 -17.57 15.45
C ILE A 82 -20.65 -17.79 16.47
N PHE A 83 -20.74 -18.90 17.20
CA PHE A 83 -19.74 -19.33 18.17
C PHE A 83 -19.08 -20.60 17.65
N LEU A 84 -17.77 -20.61 17.55
CA LEU A 84 -16.99 -21.72 17.02
C LEU A 84 -16.74 -22.79 18.08
N THR A 85 -16.53 -24.02 17.63
CA THR A 85 -16.06 -25.12 18.49
C THR A 85 -14.60 -24.90 18.88
N LYS A 86 -14.17 -25.45 20.02
CA LYS A 86 -12.78 -25.30 20.48
C LYS A 86 -11.84 -26.03 19.52
N GLU A 87 -12.28 -27.17 19.03
CA GLU A 87 -11.59 -28.07 18.12
C GLU A 87 -11.18 -27.35 16.83
N ILE A 88 -12.08 -26.58 16.21
CA ILE A 88 -11.74 -25.85 14.99
C ILE A 88 -10.81 -24.67 15.26
N ILE A 89 -10.96 -23.97 16.40
CA ILE A 89 -10.06 -22.88 16.80
C ILE A 89 -8.63 -23.41 16.97
N LEU A 90 -8.46 -24.50 17.71
CA LEU A 90 -7.16 -25.12 17.93
C LEU A 90 -6.57 -25.71 16.63
N SER A 91 -7.41 -26.33 15.79
CA SER A 91 -6.97 -26.80 14.48
C SER A 91 -6.44 -25.65 13.60
N LYS A 92 -7.13 -24.50 13.57
CA LYS A 92 -6.65 -23.31 12.84
C LYS A 92 -5.41 -22.69 13.45
N PHE A 93 -5.27 -22.74 14.77
CA PHE A 93 -4.05 -22.29 15.43
C PHE A 93 -2.84 -23.14 15.01
N LEU A 94 -3.01 -24.46 14.87
CA LEU A 94 -1.93 -25.34 14.40
C LEU A 94 -1.47 -25.04 12.96
N GLU A 95 -2.35 -24.48 12.10
CA GLU A 95 -1.97 -24.04 10.75
C GLU A 95 -0.90 -22.94 10.77
N ILE A 96 -0.82 -22.14 11.84
CA ILE A 96 0.22 -21.11 12.01
C ILE A 96 1.60 -21.78 12.09
N ILE A 97 1.67 -22.89 12.83
CA ILE A 97 2.90 -23.62 13.07
C ILE A 97 3.34 -24.38 11.83
N SER A 98 2.40 -24.94 11.07
CA SER A 98 2.71 -25.65 9.82
C SER A 98 3.16 -24.71 8.71
N HIS A 99 2.48 -23.56 8.54
CA HIS A 99 2.76 -22.64 7.45
C HIS A 99 3.84 -21.58 7.79
N LYS A 100 4.09 -21.29 9.07
CA LYS A 100 5.10 -20.35 9.55
C LYS A 100 5.00 -19.00 8.81
N ASN A 101 6.08 -18.58 8.14
CA ASN A 101 6.15 -17.31 7.43
C ASN A 101 5.16 -17.18 6.26
N SER A 102 4.54 -18.29 5.81
CA SER A 102 3.50 -18.28 4.78
C SER A 102 2.07 -18.30 5.35
N TYR A 103 1.91 -18.40 6.68
CA TYR A 103 0.59 -18.40 7.31
C TYR A 103 -0.15 -17.09 7.02
N GLY A 104 -1.39 -17.20 6.53
CA GLY A 104 -2.22 -16.07 6.10
C GLY A 104 -2.09 -15.74 4.61
N GLY A 105 -1.03 -16.21 3.96
CA GLY A 105 -0.84 -16.03 2.52
C GLY A 105 -1.80 -16.90 1.72
N SER A 106 -1.93 -16.57 0.43
CA SER A 106 -2.76 -17.34 -0.50
C SER A 106 -2.09 -17.42 -1.87
N ASN A 107 -2.64 -18.23 -2.77
CA ASN A 107 -2.15 -18.35 -4.15
C ASN A 107 -3.20 -17.85 -5.17
N VAL A 108 -4.13 -16.98 -4.75
CA VAL A 108 -5.21 -16.46 -5.62
C VAL A 108 -4.66 -15.65 -6.80
N GLY A 109 -3.47 -15.07 -6.64
CA GLY A 109 -2.73 -14.35 -7.67
C GLY A 109 -1.82 -15.19 -8.54
N SER A 110 -1.77 -16.52 -8.33
CA SER A 110 -0.83 -17.38 -9.06
C SER A 110 -1.02 -17.27 -10.57
N GLY A 111 0.08 -17.07 -11.29
CA GLY A 111 0.08 -16.86 -12.75
C GLY A 111 -0.32 -15.46 -13.20
N LYS A 112 -0.70 -14.55 -12.29
CA LYS A 112 -1.04 -13.18 -12.60
C LYS A 112 0.08 -12.22 -12.25
N THR A 113 0.29 -11.23 -13.10
CA THR A 113 1.26 -10.15 -12.88
C THR A 113 0.55 -8.85 -12.49
N VAL A 114 1.05 -8.18 -11.46
CA VAL A 114 0.58 -6.84 -11.07
C VAL A 114 1.73 -5.85 -11.23
N ASN A 115 1.46 -4.73 -11.90
CA ASN A 115 2.34 -3.57 -11.86
C ASN A 115 1.81 -2.60 -10.78
N VAL A 116 2.68 -2.17 -9.88
CA VAL A 116 2.35 -1.18 -8.84
C VAL A 116 3.25 0.04 -9.06
N GLU A 117 2.66 1.18 -9.36
CA GLU A 117 3.35 2.45 -9.59
C GLU A 117 3.12 3.41 -8.40
N TYR A 118 4.19 3.96 -7.86
CA TYR A 118 4.12 4.87 -6.71
C TYR A 118 5.30 5.84 -6.63
N ILE A 119 5.11 6.90 -5.85
CA ILE A 119 5.96 8.10 -5.77
C ILE A 119 5.97 8.90 -7.09
N SER A 120 6.38 8.30 -8.22
CA SER A 120 6.43 8.87 -9.58
C SER A 120 6.56 10.40 -9.64
N ALA A 121 7.49 10.92 -8.84
CA ALA A 121 7.67 12.35 -8.69
C ALA A 121 8.40 12.88 -9.92
N ASN A 122 8.04 14.09 -10.38
CA ASN A 122 8.77 14.72 -11.47
C ASN A 122 10.26 14.81 -11.10
N PRO A 123 11.18 14.51 -12.03
CA PRO A 123 12.61 14.41 -11.75
C PRO A 123 13.26 15.80 -11.70
N THR A 124 12.64 16.73 -10.96
CA THR A 124 13.05 18.12 -10.80
C THR A 124 13.58 18.41 -9.41
N GLY A 125 13.53 17.45 -8.49
CA GLY A 125 14.01 17.59 -7.13
C GLY A 125 13.88 16.31 -6.28
N PRO A 126 14.33 16.36 -5.02
CA PRO A 126 14.21 15.27 -4.06
C PRO A 126 12.76 14.92 -3.71
N VAL A 127 12.58 13.77 -3.06
CA VAL A 127 11.28 13.32 -2.56
C VAL A 127 10.88 14.16 -1.36
N HIS A 128 9.69 14.77 -1.42
CA HIS A 128 9.13 15.56 -0.33
C HIS A 128 8.03 14.78 0.41
N ILE A 129 7.64 15.20 1.62
CA ILE A 129 6.74 14.41 2.47
C ILE A 129 5.37 14.13 1.82
N GLY A 130 4.92 15.04 0.95
CA GLY A 130 3.70 14.91 0.15
C GLY A 130 3.72 13.68 -0.75
N ASN A 131 4.73 13.55 -1.63
CA ASN A 131 4.84 12.38 -2.52
C ASN A 131 5.43 11.15 -1.81
N ALA A 132 6.21 11.34 -0.74
CA ALA A 132 6.72 10.24 0.10
C ALA A 132 5.60 9.37 0.71
N ARG A 133 4.40 9.93 0.96
CA ARG A 133 3.25 9.17 1.47
C ARG A 133 2.87 8.00 0.55
N GLY A 134 2.98 8.19 -0.76
CA GLY A 134 2.68 7.13 -1.73
C GLY A 134 3.63 5.93 -1.61
N GLY A 135 4.85 6.14 -1.10
CA GLY A 135 5.88 5.12 -0.92
C GLY A 135 5.43 3.94 -0.05
N PRO A 136 5.19 4.15 1.27
CA PRO A 136 4.76 3.07 2.16
C PRO A 136 3.47 2.38 1.71
N ILE A 137 2.52 3.12 1.14
CA ILE A 137 1.25 2.56 0.63
C ILE A 137 1.52 1.59 -0.52
N GLY A 138 2.26 2.04 -1.55
CA GLY A 138 2.58 1.22 -2.72
C GLY A 138 3.45 0.00 -2.38
N GLU A 139 4.42 0.17 -1.49
CA GLU A 139 5.29 -0.92 -1.04
C GLU A 139 4.49 -1.97 -0.25
N ALA A 140 3.60 -1.55 0.65
CA ALA A 140 2.83 -2.48 1.47
C ALA A 140 1.77 -3.24 0.64
N ILE A 141 1.14 -2.58 -0.34
CA ILE A 141 0.26 -3.25 -1.32
C ILE A 141 1.08 -4.24 -2.17
N SER A 142 2.29 -3.87 -2.60
CA SER A 142 3.19 -4.74 -3.34
C SER A 142 3.53 -6.01 -2.55
N ASN A 143 3.88 -5.86 -1.27
CA ASN A 143 4.18 -6.98 -0.38
C ASN A 143 2.95 -7.86 -0.11
N LEU A 144 1.78 -7.25 0.08
CA LEU A 144 0.52 -7.97 0.25
C LEU A 144 0.17 -8.83 -0.97
N LEU A 145 0.27 -8.27 -2.16
CA LEU A 145 -0.04 -8.98 -3.39
C LEU A 145 0.99 -10.09 -3.65
N HIS A 146 2.28 -9.85 -3.37
CA HIS A 146 3.28 -10.90 -3.41
C HIS A 146 2.93 -12.04 -2.43
N PHE A 147 2.48 -11.69 -1.22
CA PHE A 147 2.02 -12.66 -0.21
C PHE A 147 0.75 -13.44 -0.61
N CYS A 148 -0.02 -12.90 -1.58
CA CYS A 148 -1.18 -13.55 -2.20
C CYS A 148 -0.83 -14.29 -3.52
N GLY A 149 0.46 -14.46 -3.82
CA GLY A 149 0.95 -15.27 -4.94
C GLY A 149 1.04 -14.55 -6.28
N TYR A 150 0.83 -13.22 -6.32
CA TYR A 150 1.01 -12.43 -7.54
C TYR A 150 2.50 -12.25 -7.87
N LYS A 151 2.81 -12.17 -9.17
CA LYS A 151 4.09 -11.62 -9.63
C LYS A 151 4.00 -10.10 -9.62
N VAL A 152 4.65 -9.46 -8.65
CA VAL A 152 4.58 -8.00 -8.49
C VAL A 152 5.77 -7.33 -9.18
N ARG A 153 5.51 -6.25 -9.93
CA ARG A 153 6.50 -5.34 -10.49
C ARG A 153 6.30 -3.95 -9.89
N ARG A 154 7.29 -3.46 -9.15
CA ARG A 154 7.34 -2.09 -8.63
C ARG A 154 7.88 -1.19 -9.73
N SER A 155 7.09 -0.22 -10.18
CA SER A 155 7.51 0.70 -11.23
C SER A 155 7.48 2.16 -10.78
N PHE A 156 8.29 2.96 -11.46
CA PHE A 156 8.33 4.41 -11.32
C PHE A 156 8.21 5.03 -12.70
N TYR A 157 7.22 5.90 -12.90
CA TYR A 157 7.08 6.64 -14.15
C TYR A 157 7.88 7.94 -14.09
N VAL A 158 8.71 8.17 -15.12
CA VAL A 158 9.63 9.29 -15.19
C VAL A 158 9.20 10.24 -16.31
N ASN A 159 8.73 11.43 -15.92
CA ASN A 159 8.48 12.55 -16.83
C ASN A 159 9.81 13.26 -17.17
N ASP A 160 10.61 12.69 -18.05
CA ASP A 160 11.97 13.15 -18.38
C ASP A 160 12.07 14.09 -19.59
N ILE A 161 10.94 14.52 -20.14
CA ILE A 161 10.87 15.53 -21.22
C ILE A 161 9.88 16.66 -20.89
N GLY A 162 9.88 17.69 -21.74
CA GLY A 162 8.95 18.82 -21.65
C GLY A 162 9.45 20.04 -20.89
N GLY A 163 8.54 20.98 -20.62
CA GLY A 163 8.88 22.33 -20.15
C GLY A 163 9.58 22.36 -18.80
N GLN A 164 9.17 21.53 -17.84
CA GLN A 164 9.81 21.45 -16.53
C GLN A 164 11.27 21.01 -16.61
N ILE A 165 11.56 20.06 -17.52
CA ILE A 165 12.91 19.54 -17.74
C ILE A 165 13.79 20.59 -18.43
N ASN A 166 13.24 21.35 -19.37
CA ASN A 166 13.93 22.50 -19.96
C ASN A 166 14.32 23.52 -18.86
N LYS A 167 13.39 23.83 -17.95
CA LYS A 167 13.64 24.75 -16.83
C LYS A 167 14.66 24.23 -15.82
N LEU A 168 14.66 22.92 -15.57
CA LEU A 168 15.69 22.29 -14.76
C LEU A 168 17.07 22.42 -15.42
N ALA A 169 17.18 22.10 -16.71
CA ALA A 169 18.43 22.20 -17.46
C ALA A 169 18.97 23.65 -17.52
N GLU A 170 18.09 24.64 -17.73
CA GLU A 170 18.43 26.07 -17.65
C GLU A 170 18.99 26.44 -16.26
N SER A 171 18.39 25.88 -15.19
CA SER A 171 18.84 26.13 -13.81
C SER A 171 20.20 25.48 -13.53
N PHE A 172 20.43 24.26 -14.03
CA PHE A 172 21.73 23.60 -13.96
C PHE A 172 22.81 24.40 -14.71
N TYR A 173 22.48 24.88 -15.92
CA TYR A 173 23.39 25.70 -16.70
C TYR A 173 23.78 27.00 -15.98
N TYR A 174 22.81 27.68 -15.37
CA TYR A 174 23.06 28.84 -14.51
C TYR A 174 24.08 28.51 -13.40
N TRP A 175 23.84 27.43 -12.65
CA TRP A 175 24.75 27.04 -11.55
C TRP A 175 26.13 26.61 -12.04
N TYR A 176 26.21 25.97 -13.21
CA TYR A 176 27.46 25.63 -13.86
C TYR A 176 28.27 26.88 -14.24
N LEU A 177 27.64 27.91 -14.83
CA LEU A 177 28.30 29.16 -15.17
C LEU A 177 28.92 29.82 -13.94
N LEU A 178 28.17 29.88 -12.83
CA LEU A 178 28.69 30.41 -11.57
C LEU A 178 29.87 29.58 -11.01
N GLU A 179 29.80 28.24 -11.09
CA GLU A 179 30.89 27.35 -10.65
C GLU A 179 32.19 27.59 -11.43
N ILE A 180 32.10 27.94 -12.71
CA ILE A 180 33.28 28.28 -13.54
C ILE A 180 33.65 29.78 -13.50
N GLY A 181 33.04 30.55 -12.60
CA GLY A 181 33.35 31.97 -12.39
C GLY A 181 32.79 32.92 -13.45
N LYS A 182 31.76 32.51 -14.19
CA LYS A 182 31.03 33.38 -15.14
C LYS A 182 29.76 33.91 -14.51
N ASP A 183 29.45 35.18 -14.74
CA ASP A 183 28.19 35.77 -14.34
C ASP A 183 27.02 35.22 -15.17
N ALA A 184 25.87 35.05 -14.53
CA ALA A 184 24.65 34.57 -15.17
C ALA A 184 23.42 35.16 -14.47
N ILE A 185 22.30 35.26 -15.20
CA ILE A 185 20.99 35.64 -14.65
C ILE A 185 20.20 34.35 -14.39
N PHE A 186 19.58 34.24 -13.21
CA PHE A 186 18.77 33.07 -12.89
C PHE A 186 17.56 32.98 -13.84
N PRO A 187 17.29 31.82 -14.44
CA PRO A 187 16.23 31.69 -15.44
C PRO A 187 14.83 31.84 -14.82
N ASP A 188 13.93 32.54 -15.52
CA ASP A 188 12.53 32.65 -15.13
C ASP A 188 11.87 31.27 -15.07
N GLY A 189 11.22 30.98 -13.94
CA GLY A 189 10.60 29.68 -13.67
C GLY A 189 11.61 28.55 -13.44
N GLY A 190 12.90 28.86 -13.28
CA GLY A 190 13.92 27.89 -12.88
C GLY A 190 13.74 27.39 -11.45
N TYR A 191 14.55 26.39 -11.08
CA TYR A 191 14.54 25.73 -9.78
C TYR A 191 15.69 26.24 -8.91
N PRO A 192 15.43 27.15 -7.94
CA PRO A 192 16.49 27.85 -7.21
C PRO A 192 17.04 27.07 -6.01
N GLY A 193 16.50 25.88 -5.71
CA GLY A 193 16.85 25.13 -4.51
C GLY A 193 18.32 24.73 -4.47
N ASP A 194 18.92 24.73 -3.27
CA ASP A 194 20.32 24.36 -3.06
C ASP A 194 20.63 22.94 -3.59
N TYR A 195 19.68 22.01 -3.52
CA TYR A 195 19.82 20.67 -4.09
C TYR A 195 20.11 20.68 -5.61
N VAL A 196 19.56 21.64 -6.36
CA VAL A 196 19.80 21.81 -7.80
C VAL A 196 21.22 22.31 -8.02
N LYS A 197 21.65 23.30 -7.25
CA LYS A 197 23.02 23.82 -7.28
C LYS A 197 24.02 22.70 -7.02
N GLU A 198 23.84 21.95 -5.94
CA GLU A 198 24.73 20.85 -5.57
C GLU A 198 24.77 19.77 -6.65
N ALA A 199 23.62 19.40 -7.21
CA ALA A 199 23.53 18.45 -8.31
C ALA A 199 24.24 18.96 -9.57
N ALA A 200 24.02 20.22 -9.95
CA ALA A 200 24.66 20.84 -11.10
C ALA A 200 26.19 20.85 -10.95
N VAL A 201 26.71 21.18 -9.77
CA VAL A 201 28.15 21.13 -9.47
C VAL A 201 28.68 19.70 -9.56
N ARG A 202 27.98 18.70 -8.99
CA ARG A 202 28.40 17.28 -9.07
C ARG A 202 28.45 16.78 -10.51
N VAL A 203 27.39 17.02 -11.28
CA VAL A 203 27.32 16.65 -12.70
C VAL A 203 28.43 17.33 -13.49
N SER A 204 28.66 18.63 -13.24
CA SER A 204 29.68 19.41 -13.94
C SER A 204 31.09 18.89 -13.69
N ARG A 205 31.42 18.59 -12.43
CA ARG A 205 32.72 18.00 -12.07
C ARG A 205 32.90 16.60 -12.65
N LYS A 206 31.86 15.76 -12.58
CA LYS A 206 31.89 14.37 -13.10
C LYS A 206 32.09 14.32 -14.61
N HIS A 207 31.59 15.31 -15.34
CA HIS A 207 31.57 15.34 -16.80
C HIS A 207 32.34 16.52 -17.40
N LYS A 208 33.31 17.07 -16.67
CA LYS A 208 34.09 18.25 -17.07
C LYS A 208 34.64 18.15 -18.50
N ASN A 209 35.26 17.03 -18.86
CA ASN A 209 35.83 16.81 -20.20
C ASN A 209 34.80 16.90 -21.35
N LYS A 210 33.51 16.67 -21.07
CA LYS A 210 32.43 16.83 -22.07
C LYS A 210 31.99 18.29 -22.14
N LEU A 211 31.78 18.93 -20.98
CA LEU A 211 31.40 20.34 -20.88
C LEU A 211 32.44 21.28 -21.49
N ASP A 212 33.73 20.99 -21.32
CA ASP A 212 34.83 21.78 -21.89
C ASP A 212 34.84 21.80 -23.44
N LYS A 213 34.09 20.89 -24.09
CA LYS A 213 33.96 20.81 -25.56
C LYS A 213 32.71 21.52 -26.10
N ILE A 214 31.85 22.00 -25.22
CA ILE A 214 30.60 22.66 -25.60
C ILE A 214 30.84 24.17 -25.67
N SER A 215 30.45 24.79 -26.78
CA SER A 215 30.53 26.24 -26.97
C SER A 215 29.17 26.90 -27.00
N GLU A 216 28.15 26.23 -27.55
CA GLU A 216 26.81 26.78 -27.71
C GLU A 216 25.93 26.54 -26.50
N LYS A 217 25.07 27.52 -26.17
CA LYS A 217 24.17 27.43 -25.02
C LYS A 217 23.22 26.25 -25.15
N ASP A 218 22.64 26.01 -26.32
CA ASP A 218 21.64 24.97 -26.51
C ASP A 218 22.24 23.56 -26.29
N ASP A 219 23.50 23.35 -26.69
CA ASP A 219 24.24 22.13 -26.41
C ASP A 219 24.48 21.93 -24.90
N PHE A 220 24.70 23.00 -24.13
CA PHE A 220 24.77 22.91 -22.66
C PHE A 220 23.41 22.50 -22.07
N ILE A 221 22.33 23.08 -22.59
CA ILE A 221 20.97 22.76 -22.14
C ILE A 221 20.68 21.28 -22.42
N ASP A 222 20.94 20.78 -23.61
CA ASP A 222 20.72 19.37 -23.96
C ASP A 222 21.64 18.43 -23.17
N PHE A 223 22.87 18.86 -22.88
CA PHE A 223 23.72 18.16 -21.93
C PHE A 223 23.05 18.04 -20.55
N PHE A 224 22.54 19.14 -19.98
CA PHE A 224 21.93 19.12 -18.65
C PHE A 224 20.56 18.45 -18.60
N LYS A 225 19.78 18.43 -19.70
CA LYS A 225 18.60 17.56 -19.79
C LYS A 225 18.99 16.10 -19.58
N ASN A 226 20.01 15.64 -20.30
CA ASN A 226 20.43 14.24 -20.24
C ASN A 226 21.07 13.86 -18.90
N TYR A 227 22.09 14.60 -18.46
CA TYR A 227 22.85 14.25 -17.26
C TYR A 227 22.24 14.79 -15.97
N GLY A 228 21.55 15.94 -16.01
CA GLY A 228 20.91 16.55 -14.85
C GLY A 228 19.65 15.80 -14.41
N VAL A 229 18.80 15.38 -15.34
CA VAL A 229 17.63 14.54 -15.02
C VAL A 229 18.06 13.21 -14.40
N LYS A 230 19.09 12.57 -14.95
CA LYS A 230 19.65 11.35 -14.36
C LYS A 230 20.12 11.55 -12.92
N GLU A 231 20.80 12.67 -12.63
CA GLU A 231 21.22 13.00 -11.26
C GLU A 231 20.02 13.22 -10.31
N MET A 232 18.92 13.81 -10.79
CA MET A 232 17.69 13.96 -10.01
C MET A 232 17.00 12.61 -9.76
N ILE A 233 16.96 11.73 -10.75
CA ILE A 233 16.41 10.37 -10.59
C ILE A 233 17.27 9.55 -9.60
N ASP A 234 18.59 9.68 -9.66
CA ASP A 234 19.51 9.06 -8.68
C ASP A 234 19.26 9.59 -7.26
N LEU A 235 18.90 10.87 -7.10
CA LEU A 235 18.52 11.45 -5.80
C LEU A 235 17.19 10.88 -5.30
N ILE A 236 16.17 10.82 -6.15
CA ILE A 236 14.86 10.22 -5.83
C ILE A 236 15.02 8.76 -5.40
N GLN A 237 15.85 7.99 -6.10
CA GLN A 237 16.16 6.61 -5.74
C GLN A 237 16.82 6.49 -4.37
N LYS A 238 17.76 7.37 -4.04
CA LYS A 238 18.39 7.41 -2.71
C LYS A 238 17.38 7.74 -1.62
N ASP A 239 16.47 8.67 -1.86
CA ASP A 239 15.41 9.01 -0.91
C ASP A 239 14.42 7.84 -0.72
N ALA A 240 14.01 7.18 -1.80
CA ALA A 240 13.16 5.99 -1.73
C ALA A 240 13.83 4.85 -0.93
N LEU A 241 15.14 4.66 -1.10
CA LEU A 241 15.92 3.69 -0.32
C LEU A 241 15.95 3.99 1.19
N LEU A 242 15.76 5.23 1.63
CA LEU A 242 15.61 5.55 3.06
C LEU A 242 14.37 4.88 3.66
N LEU A 243 13.36 4.61 2.82
CA LEU A 243 12.17 3.83 3.17
C LEU A 243 12.33 2.35 2.80
N GLY A 244 13.50 1.87 2.38
CA GLY A 244 13.70 0.48 1.95
C GLY A 244 13.12 0.14 0.58
N ILE A 245 12.57 1.11 -0.14
CA ILE A 245 11.92 0.91 -1.43
C ILE A 245 12.95 0.71 -2.54
N LYS A 246 12.70 -0.29 -3.40
CA LYS A 246 13.48 -0.56 -4.62
C LYS A 246 12.52 -0.82 -5.77
N TYR A 247 12.74 -0.15 -6.89
CA TYR A 247 11.95 -0.35 -8.09
C TYR A 247 12.52 -1.45 -8.96
N ASP A 248 11.64 -2.22 -9.59
CA ASP A 248 11.98 -3.22 -10.59
C ASP A 248 12.15 -2.59 -11.98
N GLU A 249 11.44 -1.48 -12.24
CA GLU A 249 11.43 -0.81 -13.54
C GLU A 249 11.24 0.71 -13.42
N PHE A 250 11.96 1.47 -14.25
CA PHE A 250 11.71 2.89 -14.50
C PHE A 250 11.19 3.04 -15.93
N ILE A 251 10.00 3.61 -16.09
CA ILE A 251 9.36 3.82 -17.38
C ILE A 251 9.53 5.29 -17.73
N TYR A 252 10.28 5.58 -18.81
CA TYR A 252 10.62 6.94 -19.21
C TYR A 252 9.66 7.43 -20.29
N GLN A 253 9.12 8.64 -20.11
CA GLN A 253 8.26 9.29 -21.09
C GLN A 253 8.98 9.43 -22.45
N SER A 254 10.24 9.88 -22.44
CA SER A 254 11.06 9.98 -23.66
C SER A 254 11.14 8.67 -24.44
N LYS A 255 11.23 7.54 -23.72
CA LYS A 255 11.35 6.22 -24.31
C LYS A 255 10.03 5.76 -24.94
N LEU A 256 8.90 6.05 -24.30
CA LEU A 256 7.58 5.76 -24.85
C LEU A 256 7.35 6.53 -26.16
N GLU A 257 7.78 7.79 -26.23
CA GLU A 257 7.69 8.57 -27.47
C GLU A 257 8.66 8.08 -28.55
N GLU A 258 9.92 7.78 -28.19
CA GLU A 258 10.94 7.26 -29.11
C GLU A 258 10.48 5.93 -29.76
N ASP A 259 9.88 5.05 -28.96
CA ASP A 259 9.40 3.74 -29.41
C ASP A 259 8.01 3.82 -30.09
N LYS A 260 7.47 5.04 -30.25
CA LYS A 260 6.16 5.33 -30.87
C LYS A 260 4.95 4.76 -30.13
N ASN A 261 5.09 4.40 -28.86
CA ASN A 261 3.99 3.88 -28.04
C ASN A 261 2.88 4.93 -27.89
N THR A 262 3.25 6.21 -27.74
CA THR A 262 2.27 7.32 -27.66
C THR A 262 1.54 7.50 -28.99
N GLU A 263 2.25 7.45 -30.12
CA GLU A 263 1.65 7.52 -31.46
C GLU A 263 0.66 6.36 -31.69
N GLU A 264 1.04 5.14 -31.33
CA GLU A 264 0.19 3.94 -31.45
C GLU A 264 -1.13 4.09 -30.70
N VAL A 265 -1.08 4.57 -29.44
CA VAL A 265 -2.29 4.82 -28.65
C VAL A 265 -3.20 5.84 -29.33
N ILE A 266 -2.64 6.90 -29.89
CA ILE A 266 -3.42 7.93 -30.60
C ILE A 266 -4.14 7.33 -31.80
N GLU A 267 -3.48 6.49 -32.59
CA GLU A 267 -4.12 5.82 -33.72
C GLU A 267 -5.23 4.85 -33.27
N ILE A 268 -5.02 4.07 -32.20
CA ILE A 268 -6.07 3.21 -31.64
C ILE A 268 -7.29 4.04 -31.21
N LEU A 269 -7.08 5.18 -30.55
CA LEU A 269 -8.17 6.06 -30.13
C LEU A 269 -8.91 6.65 -31.33
N LYS A 270 -8.21 7.07 -32.38
CA LYS A 270 -8.82 7.57 -33.63
C LYS A 270 -9.66 6.51 -34.32
N ASP A 271 -9.10 5.31 -34.51
CA ASP A 271 -9.77 4.18 -35.18
C ASP A 271 -11.08 3.79 -34.48
N ARG A 272 -11.13 3.98 -33.16
CA ARG A 272 -12.31 3.70 -32.34
C ARG A 272 -13.23 4.89 -32.15
N GLY A 273 -12.95 6.02 -32.82
CA GLY A 273 -13.74 7.24 -32.72
C GLY A 273 -13.72 7.87 -31.33
N ALA A 274 -12.70 7.60 -30.52
CA ALA A 274 -12.49 8.16 -29.19
C ALA A 274 -11.70 9.48 -29.22
N THR A 275 -11.61 10.13 -30.38
CA THR A 275 -10.95 11.43 -30.55
C THR A 275 -11.80 12.44 -31.30
N ILE A 276 -11.49 13.73 -31.14
CA ILE A 276 -12.09 14.82 -31.90
C ILE A 276 -11.07 15.96 -32.10
N ASP A 277 -10.96 16.48 -33.32
CA ASP A 277 -10.18 17.69 -33.59
C ASP A 277 -10.99 18.94 -33.20
N ARG A 278 -10.41 19.79 -32.35
CA ARG A 278 -10.98 21.09 -31.95
C ARG A 278 -9.86 22.12 -31.86
N GLU A 279 -10.05 23.25 -32.54
CA GLU A 279 -9.13 24.40 -32.46
C GLU A 279 -7.67 24.04 -32.80
N GLY A 280 -7.47 23.11 -33.74
CA GLY A 280 -6.15 22.64 -34.16
C GLY A 280 -5.46 21.66 -33.20
N ALA A 281 -6.10 21.31 -32.07
CA ALA A 281 -5.64 20.28 -31.15
C ALA A 281 -6.48 18.99 -31.30
N LEU A 282 -5.88 17.85 -30.95
CA LEU A 282 -6.57 16.55 -30.89
C LEU A 282 -6.99 16.26 -29.46
N TRP A 283 -8.27 16.00 -29.26
CA TRP A 283 -8.87 15.79 -27.94
C TRP A 283 -9.35 14.36 -27.76
N PHE A 284 -9.24 13.83 -26.55
CA PHE A 284 -9.87 12.59 -26.15
C PHE A 284 -11.37 12.80 -25.93
N ARG A 285 -12.19 11.89 -26.47
CA ARG A 285 -13.65 11.94 -26.40
C ARG A 285 -14.20 10.69 -25.74
N TYR A 286 -14.99 10.86 -24.68
CA TYR A 286 -15.66 9.75 -23.97
C TYR A 286 -17.00 10.16 -23.34
N GLU A 287 -17.82 9.18 -22.98
CA GLU A 287 -19.09 9.44 -22.28
C GLU A 287 -18.84 10.00 -20.87
N GLY A 288 -19.42 11.17 -20.58
CA GLY A 288 -19.18 11.90 -19.32
C GLY A 288 -18.16 13.04 -19.43
N GLU A 289 -17.49 13.19 -20.58
CA GLU A 289 -16.68 14.38 -20.90
C GLU A 289 -17.56 15.64 -20.87
N SER A 290 -17.19 16.65 -20.08
CA SER A 290 -17.82 17.97 -20.19
C SER A 290 -17.21 18.74 -21.36
N LYS A 291 -18.02 19.51 -22.10
CA LYS A 291 -17.53 20.33 -23.23
C LYS A 291 -16.48 21.39 -22.86
N ASN A 292 -16.19 21.58 -21.56
CA ASN A 292 -15.27 22.58 -21.02
C ASN A 292 -14.02 21.97 -20.34
N ASP A 293 -13.79 20.65 -20.46
CA ASP A 293 -12.68 19.98 -19.76
C ASP A 293 -11.38 20.01 -20.60
N GLY A 294 -10.62 21.09 -20.42
CA GLY A 294 -9.35 21.38 -21.11
C GLY A 294 -8.25 20.33 -20.92
N ASP A 295 -8.37 19.45 -19.94
CA ASP A 295 -7.29 18.52 -19.60
C ASP A 295 -7.34 17.22 -20.42
N ASN A 296 -8.28 17.09 -21.36
CA ASN A 296 -8.42 15.93 -22.27
C ASN A 296 -7.69 16.08 -23.60
N VAL A 297 -6.91 17.15 -23.79
CA VAL A 297 -6.07 17.31 -24.98
C VAL A 297 -5.05 16.18 -25.02
N LEU A 298 -4.96 15.48 -26.15
CA LEU A 298 -3.99 14.42 -26.42
C LEU A 298 -2.77 14.95 -27.19
N ARG A 299 -3.01 15.88 -28.12
CA ARG A 299 -1.98 16.53 -28.92
C ARG A 299 -2.27 18.03 -29.05
N LYS A 300 -1.24 18.84 -28.82
CA LYS A 300 -1.35 20.31 -28.81
C LYS A 300 -1.56 20.88 -30.21
N SER A 301 -2.04 22.13 -30.26
CA SER A 301 -2.24 22.93 -31.48
C SER A 301 -0.99 23.70 -31.92
N ASP A 302 0.18 23.39 -31.38
CA ASP A 302 1.43 24.12 -31.61
C ASP A 302 2.05 23.91 -33.01
N GLY A 303 1.42 23.08 -33.86
CA GLY A 303 1.89 22.77 -35.21
C GLY A 303 3.10 21.83 -35.26
N CYS A 304 3.72 21.52 -34.12
CA CYS A 304 4.85 20.60 -33.99
C CYS A 304 4.43 19.17 -33.65
N GLY A 305 3.14 18.95 -33.37
CA GLY A 305 2.60 17.62 -33.09
C GLY A 305 2.89 17.13 -31.67
N THR A 306 3.21 18.03 -30.74
CA THR A 306 3.58 17.69 -29.36
C THR A 306 2.45 16.99 -28.62
N TYR A 307 2.73 15.82 -28.04
CA TYR A 307 1.81 15.10 -27.19
C TYR A 307 1.68 15.77 -25.80
N THR A 308 0.58 15.47 -25.11
CA THR A 308 0.36 15.91 -23.73
C THR A 308 0.71 14.80 -22.74
N TYR A 309 0.92 15.17 -21.48
CA TYR A 309 1.07 14.19 -20.39
C TYR A 309 -0.07 13.17 -20.36
N PHE A 310 -1.29 13.56 -20.75
CA PHE A 310 -2.40 12.62 -20.77
C PHE A 310 -2.26 11.57 -21.87
N ALA A 311 -1.76 11.92 -23.06
CA ALA A 311 -1.47 10.93 -24.10
C ALA A 311 -0.37 9.95 -23.65
N ASP A 312 0.67 10.46 -23.01
CA ASP A 312 1.78 9.63 -22.50
C ASP A 312 1.36 8.76 -21.31
N ASP A 313 0.47 9.25 -20.43
CA ASP A 313 -0.12 8.44 -19.37
C ASP A 313 -0.85 7.23 -19.97
N ILE A 314 -1.63 7.41 -21.04
CA ILE A 314 -2.31 6.31 -21.73
C ILE A 314 -1.30 5.35 -22.37
N ALA A 315 -0.23 5.87 -22.97
CA ALA A 315 0.85 5.07 -23.53
C ALA A 315 1.58 4.23 -22.46
N CYS A 316 1.86 4.82 -21.29
CA CYS A 316 2.47 4.14 -20.17
C CYS A 316 1.62 2.96 -19.68
N HIS A 317 0.31 3.16 -19.55
CA HIS A 317 -0.61 2.10 -19.14
C HIS A 317 -0.76 1.00 -20.19
N LYS A 318 -0.85 1.35 -21.48
CA LYS A 318 -0.83 0.37 -22.56
C LYS A 318 0.48 -0.43 -22.54
N TYR A 319 1.62 0.24 -22.38
CA TYR A 319 2.91 -0.42 -22.25
C TYR A 319 2.92 -1.43 -21.09
N LYS A 320 2.49 -1.03 -19.88
CA LYS A 320 2.39 -1.95 -18.72
C LYS A 320 1.51 -3.18 -19.05
N HIS A 321 0.38 -2.96 -19.72
CA HIS A 321 -0.52 -4.03 -20.16
C HIS A 321 0.15 -4.98 -21.16
N ASP A 322 0.80 -4.44 -22.19
CA ASP A 322 1.49 -5.20 -23.23
C ASP A 322 2.69 -5.99 -22.66
N GLN A 323 3.32 -5.47 -21.59
CA GLN A 323 4.34 -6.18 -20.81
C GLN A 323 3.77 -7.27 -19.89
N GLY A 324 2.47 -7.55 -19.98
CA GLY A 324 1.79 -8.67 -19.31
C GLY A 324 1.18 -8.33 -17.95
N ALA A 325 0.99 -7.06 -17.60
CA ALA A 325 0.31 -6.71 -16.35
C ALA A 325 -1.19 -7.05 -16.42
N ASP A 326 -1.65 -8.02 -15.62
CA ASP A 326 -3.06 -8.37 -15.43
C ASP A 326 -3.81 -7.27 -14.66
N LEU A 327 -3.12 -6.64 -13.72
CA LEU A 327 -3.61 -5.53 -12.90
C LEU A 327 -2.54 -4.45 -12.81
N MET A 328 -2.95 -3.20 -12.93
CA MET A 328 -2.13 -2.00 -12.74
C MET A 328 -2.68 -1.26 -11.53
N ILE A 329 -1.82 -0.93 -10.57
CA ILE A 329 -2.19 -0.20 -9.37
C ILE A 329 -1.33 1.06 -9.28
N ASP A 330 -1.97 2.21 -9.33
CA ASP A 330 -1.31 3.49 -9.27
C ASP A 330 -1.63 4.19 -7.94
N ILE A 331 -0.59 4.67 -7.24
CA ILE A 331 -0.72 5.34 -5.95
C ILE A 331 -0.53 6.85 -6.14
N TRP A 332 -1.62 7.60 -6.19
CA TRP A 332 -1.62 9.02 -6.56
C TRP A 332 -2.04 9.93 -5.41
N GLY A 333 -1.52 11.16 -5.41
CA GLY A 333 -2.03 12.22 -4.54
C GLY A 333 -3.44 12.65 -4.93
N ALA A 334 -4.24 13.09 -3.95
CA ALA A 334 -5.63 13.49 -4.15
C ALA A 334 -5.82 14.68 -5.11
N ASN A 335 -4.76 15.44 -5.39
CA ASN A 335 -4.74 16.47 -6.44
C ASN A 335 -4.99 15.89 -7.85
N HIS A 336 -4.87 14.58 -8.04
CA HIS A 336 -5.15 13.89 -9.30
C HIS A 336 -6.56 13.27 -9.37
N HIS A 337 -7.46 13.56 -8.43
CA HIS A 337 -8.80 12.96 -8.40
C HIS A 337 -9.58 13.14 -9.72
N GLY A 338 -9.51 14.33 -10.33
CA GLY A 338 -10.14 14.61 -11.62
C GLY A 338 -9.58 13.81 -12.79
N HIS A 339 -8.36 13.26 -12.67
CA HIS A 339 -7.72 12.45 -13.70
C HIS A 339 -8.21 10.99 -13.71
N VAL A 340 -8.85 10.53 -12.64
CA VAL A 340 -9.20 9.10 -12.47
C VAL A 340 -10.24 8.64 -13.50
N SER A 341 -11.34 9.38 -13.64
CA SER A 341 -12.45 9.01 -14.53
C SER A 341 -12.02 8.96 -15.99
N ARG A 342 -11.28 9.97 -16.45
CA ARG A 342 -10.75 10.03 -17.82
C ARG A 342 -9.72 8.94 -18.09
N MET A 343 -8.88 8.58 -17.12
CA MET A 343 -7.87 7.53 -17.29
C MET A 343 -8.56 6.17 -17.46
N LYS A 344 -9.58 5.90 -16.63
CA LYS A 344 -10.45 4.72 -16.76
C LYS A 344 -11.15 4.65 -18.11
N ALA A 345 -11.71 5.77 -18.57
CA ALA A 345 -12.35 5.86 -19.88
C ALA A 345 -11.36 5.64 -21.03
N ALA A 346 -10.13 6.17 -20.91
CA ALA A 346 -9.09 5.97 -21.90
C ALA A 346 -8.67 4.49 -22.00
N MET A 347 -8.53 3.78 -20.87
CA MET A 347 -8.29 2.32 -20.86
C MET A 347 -9.36 1.57 -21.65
N GLN A 348 -10.63 1.84 -21.33
CA GLN A 348 -11.75 1.22 -22.04
C GLN A 348 -11.71 1.54 -23.54
N SER A 349 -11.40 2.79 -23.89
CA SER A 349 -11.33 3.26 -25.28
C SER A 349 -10.24 2.55 -26.07
N ILE A 350 -9.07 2.27 -25.47
CA ILE A 350 -8.02 1.48 -26.12
C ILE A 350 -8.23 -0.04 -26.02
N GLY A 351 -9.30 -0.50 -25.37
CA GLY A 351 -9.71 -1.91 -25.31
C GLY A 351 -9.16 -2.69 -24.12
N ILE A 352 -8.66 -1.97 -23.12
CA ILE A 352 -8.25 -2.54 -21.84
C ILE A 352 -9.43 -2.37 -20.89
N ASP A 353 -9.87 -3.47 -20.27
CA ASP A 353 -10.90 -3.41 -19.23
C ASP A 353 -10.47 -2.41 -18.14
N SER A 354 -11.29 -1.38 -17.94
CA SER A 354 -11.02 -0.32 -16.98
C SER A 354 -10.83 -0.85 -15.56
N ASP A 355 -11.40 -2.01 -15.21
CA ASP A 355 -11.22 -2.63 -13.88
C ASP A 355 -9.82 -3.18 -13.62
N ARG A 356 -9.01 -3.36 -14.68
CA ARG A 356 -7.59 -3.72 -14.58
C ARG A 356 -6.70 -2.58 -14.14
N LEU A 357 -7.20 -1.34 -14.09
CA LEU A 357 -6.50 -0.21 -13.49
C LEU A 357 -7.12 0.10 -12.13
N LYS A 358 -6.35 0.15 -11.05
CA LYS A 358 -6.82 0.60 -9.73
C LYS A 358 -6.01 1.81 -9.34
N ILE A 359 -6.69 2.94 -9.12
CA ILE A 359 -6.04 4.18 -8.69
C ILE A 359 -6.36 4.39 -7.21
N ILE A 360 -5.33 4.32 -6.37
CA ILE A 360 -5.43 4.52 -4.92
C ILE A 360 -5.01 5.96 -4.63
N LEU A 361 -5.99 6.79 -4.28
CA LEU A 361 -5.75 8.18 -3.92
C LEU A 361 -5.32 8.30 -2.46
N TYR A 362 -4.37 9.19 -2.18
CA TYR A 362 -3.99 9.57 -0.82
C TYR A 362 -4.04 11.09 -0.60
N GLN A 363 -4.37 11.51 0.62
CA GLN A 363 -4.38 12.92 1.00
C GLN A 363 -3.01 13.44 1.45
N ASN A 364 -2.90 14.75 1.65
CA ASN A 364 -1.64 15.38 2.05
C ASN A 364 -1.17 14.97 3.47
N VAL A 365 0.15 15.07 3.68
CA VAL A 365 0.79 14.93 4.99
C VAL A 365 1.22 16.31 5.48
N ARG A 366 0.89 16.64 6.73
CA ARG A 366 1.45 17.77 7.47
C ARG A 366 2.38 17.20 8.54
N VAL A 367 3.52 17.86 8.73
CA VAL A 367 4.49 17.46 9.76
C VAL A 367 4.37 18.41 10.93
N LYS A 368 4.36 17.87 12.15
CA LYS A 368 4.32 18.63 13.39
C LYS A 368 5.37 18.13 14.37
N ASN A 369 5.75 19.00 15.30
CA ASN A 369 6.59 18.70 16.46
C ASN A 369 5.74 18.93 17.70
N GLY A 370 5.16 17.87 18.26
CA GLY A 370 4.15 17.98 19.32
C GLY A 370 2.89 18.69 18.83
N GLU A 371 2.60 19.89 19.38
CA GLU A 371 1.44 20.70 18.98
C GLU A 371 1.76 21.68 17.83
N GLU A 372 3.03 21.94 17.54
CA GLU A 372 3.42 22.94 16.55
C GLU A 372 3.55 22.33 15.15
N ILE A 373 2.80 22.87 14.18
CA ILE A 373 3.00 22.51 12.77
C ILE A 373 4.37 23.04 12.33
N ILE A 374 5.23 22.13 11.90
CA ILE A 374 6.51 22.49 11.31
C ILE A 374 6.23 23.12 9.95
N LYS A 375 6.36 24.44 9.89
CA LYS A 375 6.43 25.21 8.64
C LYS A 375 7.90 25.56 8.43
N MET A 376 8.59 24.92 7.48
CA MET A 376 10.01 25.23 7.26
C MET A 376 10.25 26.43 6.34
N SER A 377 11.38 27.08 6.64
CA SER A 377 11.81 28.41 6.22
C SER A 377 12.40 28.50 4.81
N LYS A 378 12.41 29.73 4.29
CA LYS A 378 12.97 30.35 3.05
C LYS A 378 14.27 29.82 2.39
N ARG A 379 14.82 28.64 2.72
CA ARG A 379 16.06 28.12 2.11
C ARG A 379 15.86 27.01 1.07
N GLU A 380 14.74 26.32 1.10
CA GLU A 380 14.40 25.25 0.16
C GLU A 380 12.94 25.48 -0.20
N GLY A 381 12.60 25.58 -1.49
CA GLY A 381 11.25 25.92 -1.90
C GLY A 381 10.18 25.13 -1.14
N ASN A 382 9.43 25.81 -0.25
CA ASN A 382 8.18 25.48 0.47
C ASN A 382 7.81 24.02 0.87
N PHE A 383 8.69 23.01 0.77
CA PHE A 383 8.33 21.61 1.00
C PHE A 383 9.31 20.91 1.97
N ILE A 384 8.78 20.03 2.81
CA ILE A 384 9.57 19.22 3.76
C ILE A 384 10.10 17.99 3.02
N LEU A 385 11.42 17.78 3.02
CA LEU A 385 12.02 16.62 2.36
C LEU A 385 11.86 15.35 3.21
N LEU A 386 11.69 14.20 2.54
CA LEU A 386 11.70 12.90 3.20
C LEU A 386 13.04 12.67 3.92
N SER A 387 14.14 13.01 3.25
CA SER A 387 15.48 12.86 3.81
C SER A 387 15.64 13.57 5.14
N ASP A 388 15.02 14.74 5.30
CA ASP A 388 15.17 15.55 6.51
C ASP A 388 14.38 14.95 7.65
N VAL A 389 13.16 14.46 7.40
CA VAL A 389 12.36 13.76 8.43
C VAL A 389 13.12 12.54 8.96
N ILE A 390 13.69 11.73 8.07
CA ILE A 390 14.45 10.53 8.47
C ILE A 390 15.75 10.94 9.20
N LYS A 391 16.52 11.88 8.66
CA LYS A 391 17.77 12.38 9.29
C LYS A 391 17.52 13.06 10.64
N TYR A 392 16.35 13.65 10.86
CA TYR A 392 15.97 14.24 12.14
C TYR A 392 15.83 13.19 13.25
N GLY A 393 15.93 11.89 12.94
CA GLY A 393 15.93 10.78 13.88
C GLY A 393 14.64 9.98 13.90
N VAL A 394 13.71 10.25 12.98
CA VAL A 394 12.52 9.42 12.79
C VAL A 394 12.92 8.15 12.05
N GLY A 395 12.72 6.99 12.68
CA GLY A 395 12.95 5.71 12.02
C GLY A 395 12.01 5.51 10.83
N ALA A 396 12.50 4.92 9.74
CA ALA A 396 11.70 4.62 8.55
C ALA A 396 10.43 3.81 8.90
N ASP A 397 10.56 2.83 9.81
CA ASP A 397 9.44 2.02 10.31
C ASP A 397 8.34 2.86 10.95
N ALA A 398 8.70 3.89 11.73
CA ALA A 398 7.73 4.80 12.34
C ALA A 398 6.97 5.56 11.26
N PHE A 399 7.68 6.14 10.28
CA PHE A 399 7.03 6.82 9.16
C PHE A 399 6.06 5.90 8.40
N LYS A 400 6.50 4.70 8.03
CA LYS A 400 5.65 3.70 7.35
C LYS A 400 4.40 3.36 8.17
N TYR A 401 4.56 3.06 9.45
CA TYR A 401 3.43 2.70 10.30
C TYR A 401 2.40 3.82 10.39
N TYR A 402 2.81 5.06 10.66
CA TYR A 402 1.85 6.17 10.76
C TYR A 402 1.16 6.48 9.43
N VAL A 403 1.86 6.31 8.31
CA VAL A 403 1.25 6.43 6.97
C VAL A 403 0.21 5.33 6.77
N LEU A 404 0.56 4.08 7.06
CA LEU A 404 -0.30 2.92 6.82
C LEU A 404 -1.46 2.82 7.83
N ALA A 405 -1.31 3.32 9.05
CA ALA A 405 -2.33 3.28 10.09
C ALA A 405 -3.52 4.22 9.82
N GLN A 406 -3.38 5.13 8.85
CA GLN A 406 -4.43 6.08 8.47
C GLN A 406 -5.11 5.65 7.18
N ASN A 407 -6.40 5.96 7.05
CA ASN A 407 -7.08 5.79 5.78
C ASN A 407 -6.43 6.69 4.72
N ASN A 408 -6.22 6.16 3.51
CA ASN A 408 -5.58 6.89 2.41
C ASN A 408 -6.29 8.23 2.11
N ASN A 409 -7.63 8.26 2.21
CA ASN A 409 -8.44 9.44 1.95
C ASN A 409 -8.50 10.46 3.10
N THR A 410 -7.74 10.25 4.18
CA THR A 410 -7.66 11.18 5.32
C THR A 410 -6.30 11.88 5.34
N PRO A 411 -6.24 13.22 5.54
CA PRO A 411 -4.98 13.93 5.76
C PRO A 411 -4.25 13.40 7.01
N ILE A 412 -2.92 13.39 6.99
CA ILE A 412 -2.11 12.90 8.12
C ILE A 412 -1.42 14.07 8.81
N ASP A 413 -1.53 14.14 10.13
CA ASP A 413 -0.68 14.98 10.98
C ASP A 413 0.43 14.11 11.59
N PHE A 414 1.59 14.11 10.93
CA PHE A 414 2.75 13.31 11.31
C PHE A 414 3.54 13.98 12.42
N ASP A 415 3.50 13.39 13.61
CA ASP A 415 4.19 13.88 14.80
C ASP A 415 5.60 13.30 14.93
N VAL A 416 6.60 14.17 14.75
CA VAL A 416 8.01 13.80 14.79
C VAL A 416 8.46 13.40 16.20
N GLU A 417 7.89 13.98 17.26
CA GLU A 417 8.26 13.62 18.64
C GLU A 417 7.71 12.25 18.99
N LEU A 418 6.43 12.01 18.70
CA LEU A 418 5.79 10.72 18.96
C LEU A 418 6.44 9.60 18.15
N ALA A 419 6.88 9.87 16.92
CA ALA A 419 7.56 8.88 16.09
C ALA A 419 8.96 8.49 16.60
N LYS A 420 9.59 9.32 17.43
CA LYS A 420 10.90 9.05 18.06
C LYS A 420 10.79 8.41 19.43
N ASP A 421 9.61 8.49 20.04
CA ASP A 421 9.36 8.00 21.39
C ASP A 421 9.64 6.48 21.48
N LYS A 422 10.30 6.07 22.56
CA LYS A 422 10.70 4.67 22.83
C LYS A 422 9.92 4.07 24.01
N SER A 423 8.70 4.54 24.21
CA SER A 423 7.74 4.03 25.19
C SER A 423 6.56 3.37 24.50
N ASP A 424 5.59 2.93 25.28
CA ASP A 424 4.31 2.38 24.81
C ASP A 424 3.43 3.40 24.08
N LYS A 425 3.75 4.71 24.16
CA LYS A 425 3.09 5.75 23.37
C LYS A 425 3.36 5.63 21.88
N ASN A 426 4.51 5.09 21.48
CA ASN A 426 4.84 4.84 20.09
C ASN A 426 4.37 3.42 19.70
N PRO A 427 3.34 3.29 18.84
CA PRO A 427 2.79 1.99 18.47
C PRO A 427 3.84 1.09 17.80
N VAL A 428 4.78 1.65 17.02
CA VAL A 428 5.83 0.85 16.39
C VAL A 428 6.75 0.24 17.44
N TYR A 429 7.21 1.06 18.39
CA TYR A 429 8.04 0.57 19.49
C TYR A 429 7.30 -0.50 20.31
N TYR A 430 6.02 -0.26 20.62
CA TYR A 430 5.16 -1.21 21.33
C TYR A 430 5.07 -2.58 20.63
N ILE A 431 4.77 -2.58 19.33
CA ILE A 431 4.64 -3.81 18.53
C ILE A 431 5.99 -4.53 18.38
N GLN A 432 7.05 -3.80 18.02
CA GLN A 432 8.39 -4.38 17.86
C GLN A 432 8.91 -4.96 19.18
N TYR A 433 8.60 -4.31 20.31
CA TYR A 433 8.98 -4.77 21.63
C TYR A 433 8.26 -6.06 22.03
N ALA A 434 6.98 -6.23 21.66
CA ALA A 434 6.28 -7.50 21.80
C ALA A 434 7.04 -8.63 21.07
N HIS A 435 7.40 -8.42 19.80
CA HIS A 435 8.16 -9.39 19.01
C HIS A 435 9.54 -9.72 19.62
N ALA A 436 10.32 -8.70 19.99
CA ALA A 436 11.64 -8.86 20.61
C ALA A 436 11.58 -9.59 21.97
N ARG A 437 10.54 -9.31 22.76
CA ARG A 437 10.28 -9.98 24.04
C ARG A 437 9.97 -11.46 23.83
N ILE A 438 9.13 -11.81 22.84
CA ILE A 438 8.85 -13.20 22.49
C ILE A 438 10.14 -13.92 22.07
N CYS A 439 10.94 -13.31 21.19
CA CYS A 439 12.21 -13.87 20.76
C CYS A 439 13.15 -14.15 21.95
N SER A 440 13.23 -13.20 22.87
CA SER A 440 14.03 -13.33 24.10
C SER A 440 13.52 -14.44 25.02
N LEU A 441 12.20 -14.57 25.17
CA LEU A 441 11.57 -15.61 25.96
C LEU A 441 11.84 -17.01 25.40
N LEU A 442 11.61 -17.19 24.09
CA LEU A 442 11.87 -18.46 23.39
C LEU A 442 13.34 -18.86 23.51
N LYS A 443 14.27 -17.89 23.43
CA LYS A 443 15.70 -18.14 23.60
C LYS A 443 16.09 -18.52 25.04
N LYS A 444 15.38 -18.01 26.04
CA LYS A 444 15.64 -18.32 27.46
C LYS A 444 15.05 -19.66 27.89
N SER A 445 14.06 -20.18 27.18
CA SER A 445 13.47 -21.48 27.50
C SER A 445 14.48 -22.62 27.35
N LEU A 446 14.43 -23.58 28.27
CA LEU A 446 15.19 -24.83 28.17
C LEU A 446 14.50 -25.85 27.25
N GLN A 447 13.26 -25.59 26.83
CA GLN A 447 12.50 -26.43 25.92
C GLN A 447 13.01 -26.29 24.49
N LYS A 448 13.11 -27.41 23.76
CA LYS A 448 13.45 -27.40 22.34
C LYS A 448 12.24 -27.01 21.49
N GLU A 449 12.48 -26.45 20.32
CA GLU A 449 11.43 -26.03 19.40
C GLU A 449 10.42 -27.14 19.07
N ASP A 450 10.93 -28.33 18.74
CA ASP A 450 10.07 -29.48 18.45
C ASP A 450 9.23 -29.97 19.65
N SER A 451 9.60 -29.60 20.89
CA SER A 451 8.88 -30.08 22.08
C SER A 451 7.57 -29.31 22.28
N TYR A 452 7.57 -27.99 22.05
CA TYR A 452 6.35 -27.20 22.13
C TYR A 452 5.41 -27.41 20.93
N PHE A 453 5.92 -27.84 19.77
CA PHE A 453 5.05 -28.22 18.64
C PHE A 453 4.21 -29.48 18.85
N LYS A 454 4.51 -30.23 19.91
CA LYS A 454 3.78 -31.44 20.32
C LYS A 454 3.00 -31.22 21.61
N ALA A 455 2.87 -29.97 22.05
CA ALA A 455 2.20 -29.64 23.30
C ALA A 455 0.68 -29.88 23.22
N ASP A 456 0.10 -30.24 24.35
CA ASP A 456 -1.34 -30.38 24.51
C ASP A 456 -2.03 -29.01 24.61
N LEU A 457 -2.55 -28.50 23.49
CA LEU A 457 -3.27 -27.23 23.44
C LEU A 457 -4.52 -27.17 24.33
N GLU A 458 -5.05 -28.32 24.79
CA GLU A 458 -6.15 -28.33 25.77
C GLU A 458 -5.76 -27.74 27.13
N LYS A 459 -4.46 -27.59 27.40
CA LYS A 459 -3.94 -26.90 28.59
C LYS A 459 -4.16 -25.38 28.53
N LEU A 460 -4.33 -24.81 27.34
CA LEU A 460 -4.66 -23.39 27.17
C LEU A 460 -6.15 -23.17 27.44
N LYS A 461 -6.44 -22.53 28.57
CA LYS A 461 -7.80 -22.41 29.14
C LYS A 461 -8.15 -21.01 29.60
N SER A 462 -7.16 -20.15 29.83
CA SER A 462 -7.43 -18.80 30.31
C SER A 462 -8.10 -17.96 29.24
N GLU A 463 -8.82 -16.92 29.66
CA GLU A 463 -9.47 -15.99 28.73
C GLU A 463 -8.46 -15.28 27.84
N GLU A 464 -7.28 -14.96 28.38
CA GLU A 464 -6.21 -14.28 27.63
C GLU A 464 -5.56 -15.20 26.60
N GLU A 465 -5.31 -16.47 26.96
CA GLU A 465 -4.79 -17.48 26.03
C GLU A 465 -5.76 -17.67 24.86
N LEU A 466 -7.05 -17.87 25.17
CA LEU A 466 -8.07 -18.07 24.14
C LEU A 466 -8.31 -16.81 23.31
N SER A 467 -8.26 -15.62 23.91
CA SER A 467 -8.37 -14.35 23.18
C SER A 467 -7.22 -14.16 22.20
N LEU A 468 -5.98 -14.46 22.63
CA LEU A 468 -4.81 -14.38 21.78
C LEU A 468 -4.89 -15.39 20.62
N ILE A 469 -5.26 -16.65 20.90
CA ILE A 469 -5.46 -17.67 19.86
C ILE A 469 -6.50 -17.21 18.83
N LYS A 470 -7.65 -16.69 19.29
CA LYS A 470 -8.72 -16.22 18.40
C LYS A 470 -8.25 -15.07 17.52
N GLU A 471 -7.44 -14.16 18.04
CA GLU A 471 -6.90 -13.07 17.23
C GLU A 471 -5.88 -13.56 16.20
N LEU A 472 -5.04 -14.52 16.56
CA LEU A 472 -4.05 -15.10 15.64
C LEU A 472 -4.72 -15.77 14.43
N ILE A 473 -5.81 -16.52 14.65
CA ILE A 473 -6.47 -17.25 13.55
C ILE A 473 -7.25 -16.36 12.57
N LYS A 474 -7.39 -15.07 12.88
CA LYS A 474 -8.02 -14.07 11.99
C LYS A 474 -7.07 -13.51 10.94
N PHE A 475 -5.75 -13.66 11.10
CA PHE A 475 -4.78 -13.06 10.18
C PHE A 475 -5.06 -13.37 8.69
N PRO A 476 -5.45 -14.60 8.28
CA PRO A 476 -5.80 -14.86 6.89
C PRO A 476 -7.00 -14.05 6.39
N ASP A 477 -7.99 -13.78 7.26
CA ASP A 477 -9.17 -12.99 6.91
C ASP A 477 -8.80 -11.49 6.77
N VAL A 478 -7.82 -11.00 7.54
CA VAL A 478 -7.25 -9.65 7.40
C VAL A 478 -6.53 -9.50 6.06
N VAL A 479 -5.73 -10.50 5.68
CA VAL A 479 -5.02 -10.54 4.39
C VAL A 479 -6.00 -10.57 3.23
N GLU A 480 -7.00 -11.45 3.28
CA GLU A 480 -8.05 -11.54 2.26
C GLU A 480 -8.77 -10.20 2.07
N GLN A 481 -9.19 -9.56 3.17
CA GLN A 481 -9.88 -8.27 3.11
C GLN A 481 -9.00 -7.20 2.44
N ALA A 482 -7.77 -7.01 2.93
CA ALA A 482 -6.88 -5.99 2.40
C ALA A 482 -6.48 -6.26 0.93
N SER A 483 -6.41 -7.53 0.51
CA SER A 483 -6.07 -7.89 -0.87
C SER A 483 -7.17 -7.50 -1.87
N ASN A 484 -8.40 -7.30 -1.39
CA ASN A 484 -9.55 -6.92 -2.21
C ASN A 484 -9.74 -5.39 -2.26
N ASP A 485 -9.53 -4.68 -1.15
CA ASP A 485 -9.84 -3.24 -1.03
C ASP A 485 -8.60 -2.32 -0.93
N PHE A 486 -7.41 -2.90 -0.82
CA PHE A 486 -6.12 -2.22 -0.66
C PHE A 486 -6.05 -1.28 0.55
N GLN A 487 -6.84 -1.55 1.59
CA GLN A 487 -6.94 -0.75 2.81
C GLN A 487 -5.92 -1.23 3.86
N MET A 488 -4.69 -0.72 3.78
CA MET A 488 -3.58 -1.19 4.62
C MET A 488 -3.71 -0.85 6.12
N GLN A 489 -4.59 0.07 6.50
CA GLN A 489 -4.83 0.43 7.90
C GLN A 489 -5.30 -0.73 8.77
N ILE A 490 -5.94 -1.73 8.15
CA ILE A 490 -6.39 -2.91 8.88
C ILE A 490 -5.21 -3.67 9.49
N PHE A 491 -4.06 -3.72 8.82
CA PHE A 491 -2.87 -4.39 9.37
C PHE A 491 -2.28 -3.66 10.56
N ALA A 492 -2.23 -2.32 10.51
CA ALA A 492 -1.74 -1.51 11.63
C ALA A 492 -2.61 -1.71 12.88
N GLY A 493 -3.93 -1.63 12.73
CA GLY A 493 -4.87 -1.89 13.82
C GLY A 493 -4.77 -3.33 14.35
N TYR A 494 -4.71 -4.31 13.43
CA TYR A 494 -4.61 -5.73 13.76
C TYR A 494 -3.34 -6.04 14.57
N VAL A 495 -2.16 -5.63 14.08
CA VAL A 495 -0.89 -5.97 14.73
C VAL A 495 -0.73 -5.25 16.07
N TYR A 496 -1.26 -4.03 16.20
CA TYR A 496 -1.29 -3.32 17.47
C TYR A 496 -2.15 -4.07 18.49
N ASN A 497 -3.38 -4.45 18.11
CA ASN A 497 -4.27 -5.25 18.96
C ASN A 497 -3.64 -6.59 19.35
N LEU A 498 -2.99 -7.27 18.40
CA LEU A 498 -2.30 -8.53 18.64
C LEU A 498 -1.16 -8.37 19.66
N ALA A 499 -0.36 -7.31 19.53
CA ALA A 499 0.68 -6.96 20.49
C ALA A 499 0.08 -6.69 21.88
N SER A 500 -1.05 -5.96 21.96
CA SER A 500 -1.74 -5.70 23.23
C SER A 500 -2.24 -6.97 23.91
N LEU A 501 -2.88 -7.88 23.16
CA LEU A 501 -3.32 -9.17 23.70
C LEU A 501 -2.15 -10.02 24.17
N PHE A 502 -1.02 -9.98 23.45
CA PHE A 502 0.21 -10.64 23.90
C PHE A 502 0.75 -10.04 25.20
N HIS A 503 0.79 -8.71 25.33
CA HIS A 503 1.23 -8.06 26.56
C HIS A 503 0.34 -8.41 27.75
N GLU A 504 -0.98 -8.44 27.56
CA GLU A 504 -1.92 -8.87 28.59
C GLU A 504 -1.66 -10.33 29.02
N PHE A 505 -1.54 -11.23 28.05
CA PHE A 505 -1.20 -12.63 28.28
C PHE A 505 0.12 -12.78 29.06
N TYR A 506 1.17 -12.09 28.61
CA TYR A 506 2.49 -12.14 29.23
C TYR A 506 2.49 -11.61 30.67
N ASN A 507 1.72 -10.57 30.95
CA ASN A 507 1.66 -9.96 32.28
C ASN A 507 0.88 -10.81 33.29
N LYS A 508 -0.18 -11.51 32.84
CA LYS A 508 -1.03 -12.32 33.72
C LYS A 508 -0.51 -13.76 33.91
N HIS A 509 0.25 -14.28 32.95
CA HIS A 509 0.65 -15.69 32.95
C HIS A 509 2.16 -15.86 32.98
N GLN A 510 2.66 -16.62 33.96
CA GLN A 510 4.05 -17.08 33.94
C GLN A 510 4.21 -18.15 32.85
N ILE A 511 5.00 -17.84 31.82
CA ILE A 511 5.19 -18.73 30.67
C ILE A 511 6.21 -19.83 30.96
N ILE A 512 7.36 -19.47 31.52
CA ILE A 512 8.36 -20.43 32.01
C ILE A 512 8.01 -20.76 33.47
N SER A 513 7.14 -21.76 33.64
CA SER A 513 6.53 -22.11 34.92
C SER A 513 7.07 -23.41 35.52
N GLY A 514 7.91 -24.17 34.81
CA GLY A 514 8.45 -25.46 35.29
C GLY A 514 7.49 -26.66 35.15
N ASP A 515 6.19 -26.43 34.99
CA ASP A 515 5.24 -27.43 34.47
C ASP A 515 5.47 -27.63 32.97
N SER A 516 6.08 -28.77 32.62
CA SER A 516 6.54 -29.03 31.27
C SER A 516 5.44 -29.04 30.20
N GLU A 517 4.16 -29.31 30.51
CA GLU A 517 3.12 -29.36 29.47
C GLU A 517 2.49 -27.99 29.20
N LEU A 518 2.10 -27.30 30.27
CA LEU A 518 1.51 -25.96 30.16
C LEU A 518 2.56 -24.95 29.65
N GLU A 519 3.81 -25.04 30.12
CA GLU A 519 4.92 -24.24 29.61
C GLU A 519 5.10 -24.45 28.10
N ARG A 520 5.13 -25.70 27.63
CA ARG A 520 5.25 -26.02 26.20
C ARG A 520 4.08 -25.45 25.40
N SER A 521 2.85 -25.55 25.91
CA SER A 521 1.66 -25.00 25.24
C SER A 521 1.72 -23.48 25.12
N ARG A 522 2.17 -22.79 26.18
CA ARG A 522 2.35 -21.32 26.19
C ARG A 522 3.52 -20.88 25.31
N LEU A 523 4.60 -21.64 25.25
CA LEU A 523 5.71 -21.39 24.32
C LEU A 523 5.25 -21.54 22.87
N MET A 524 4.39 -22.51 22.55
CA MET A 524 3.77 -22.65 21.23
C MET A 524 2.91 -21.43 20.89
N LEU A 525 2.12 -20.92 21.84
CA LEU A 525 1.34 -19.69 21.69
C LEU A 525 2.22 -18.46 21.44
N CYS A 526 3.32 -18.33 22.18
CA CYS A 526 4.33 -17.29 21.93
C CYS A 526 4.93 -17.42 20.53
N TYR A 527 5.32 -18.62 20.11
CA TYR A 527 5.91 -18.87 18.81
C TYR A 527 4.95 -18.53 17.66
N ALA A 528 3.68 -18.94 17.76
CA ALA A 528 2.64 -18.54 16.81
C ALA A 528 2.47 -17.02 16.76
N THR A 529 2.48 -16.36 17.92
CA THR A 529 2.40 -14.89 18.00
C THR A 529 3.59 -14.21 17.32
N LYS A 530 4.83 -14.72 17.52
CA LYS A 530 6.03 -14.24 16.83
C LYS A 530 5.84 -14.29 15.32
N ILE A 531 5.35 -15.41 14.79
CA ILE A 531 5.13 -15.61 13.36
C ILE A 531 4.14 -14.57 12.83
N VAL A 532 2.97 -14.44 13.45
CA VAL A 532 1.90 -13.59 12.91
C VAL A 532 2.28 -12.10 13.00
N ILE A 533 2.93 -11.65 14.08
CA ILE A 533 3.48 -10.30 14.16
C ILE A 533 4.48 -10.07 13.03
N ARG A 534 5.44 -11.00 12.84
CA ARG A 534 6.45 -10.90 11.78
C ARG A 534 5.82 -10.84 10.39
N ASN A 535 4.86 -11.72 10.09
CA ASN A 535 4.20 -11.75 8.78
C ASN A 535 3.45 -10.43 8.53
N THR A 536 2.75 -9.92 9.55
CA THR A 536 2.03 -8.65 9.44
C THR A 536 2.99 -7.48 9.19
N LEU A 537 4.05 -7.37 9.99
CA LEU A 537 5.06 -6.31 9.82
C LEU A 537 5.77 -6.41 8.48
N SER A 538 6.04 -7.62 7.99
CA SER A 538 6.64 -7.84 6.67
C SER A 538 5.75 -7.36 5.53
N ILE A 539 4.42 -7.54 5.63
CA ILE A 539 3.48 -6.97 4.64
C ILE A 539 3.54 -5.45 4.67
N MET A 540 3.63 -4.85 5.86
CA MET A 540 3.74 -3.40 6.04
C MET A 540 5.13 -2.82 5.72
N ASP A 541 6.10 -3.67 5.33
CA ASP A 541 7.50 -3.31 5.15
C ASP A 541 8.15 -2.66 6.40
N ILE A 542 7.77 -3.14 7.58
CA ILE A 542 8.30 -2.71 8.89
C ILE A 542 9.18 -3.82 9.47
N THR A 543 10.29 -3.44 10.12
CA THR A 543 11.18 -4.44 10.71
C THR A 543 10.59 -5.10 11.96
N SER A 544 10.94 -6.37 12.17
CA SER A 544 10.57 -7.16 13.35
C SER A 544 11.83 -7.55 14.15
N PRO A 545 12.37 -6.66 14.99
CA PRO A 545 13.65 -6.91 15.67
C PRO A 545 13.55 -8.09 16.64
N GLU A 546 14.59 -8.93 16.68
CA GLU A 546 14.66 -10.03 17.65
C GLU A 546 15.13 -9.58 19.04
N LYS A 547 15.66 -8.35 19.15
CA LYS A 547 16.12 -7.70 20.38
C LYS A 547 15.93 -6.19 20.27
N MET A 548 15.53 -5.54 21.36
CA MET A 548 15.37 -4.10 21.48
C MET A 548 15.88 -3.60 22.82
#